data_AF-A0A397ARD6-F1
#
_entry.id   AF-A0A397ARD6-F1
#
_cell.length_a   1.000
_cell.length_b   1.000
_cell.length_c   1.000
_cell.angle_alpha   90.00
_cell.angle_beta   90.00
_cell.angle_gamma   90.00
#
_symmetry.space_group_name_H-M   'P 1'
#
loop_
_entity.id
_entity.type
_entity.pdbx_description
1 polymer ?
#
loop_
_entity_poly.entity_id
_entity_poly.type
_entity_poly.pdbx_seq_one_letter_code
_entity_poly.pdbx_strand_id
1 'polypeptide(L)'
;MVMSRMCRRSFSTPIKSRLDFKALSANVDDAIQNVAVRKSGGDPLRVASLYAELGTELGRALKVELSTLEAKLETLTHDLEREALLIPNHTHPRSPVGPEENSVVLRTIGTKPTFDFEPKDHFDLATHLDILEMNTKIAGARFATLKNEGTLRTFQTCFKRVSNVSQTCFKHALGALLELALVHWTMAKLRSKGFSVHLPPDVAHSAMVEGC
;
A
#
# COMPACT_ATOMS: atom_id res chain seq x y z
N MET A 1 -19.37 -22.74 1.48
CA MET A 1 -18.84 -23.77 2.39
C MET A 1 -17.37 -24.00 2.06
N VAL A 2 -16.48 -23.08 2.46
CA VAL A 2 -15.01 -23.24 2.40
C VAL A 2 -14.40 -22.51 3.61
N MET A 3 -14.75 -22.96 4.81
CA MET A 3 -14.07 -22.56 6.06
C MET A 3 -14.12 -23.73 7.02
N SER A 4 -13.32 -24.76 6.75
CA SER A 4 -13.03 -25.75 7.77
C SER A 4 -11.63 -26.28 7.57
N ARG A 5 -10.78 -26.04 8.57
CA ARG A 5 -9.38 -26.47 8.71
C ARG A 5 -8.31 -25.59 8.03
N MET A 6 -8.28 -24.30 8.35
CA MET A 6 -6.96 -23.66 8.48
C MET A 6 -6.32 -24.23 9.75
N CYS A 7 -5.35 -25.10 9.52
CA CYS A 7 -4.51 -25.71 10.53
C CYS A 7 -4.01 -24.62 11.48
N ARG A 8 -4.24 -24.83 12.78
CA ARG A 8 -3.64 -24.02 13.85
C ARG A 8 -2.13 -24.08 13.66
N ARG A 9 -1.52 -23.09 13.01
CA ARG A 9 -0.06 -22.88 13.10
C ARG A 9 0.21 -22.41 14.52
N SER A 10 0.33 -23.38 15.42
CA SER A 10 1.04 -23.22 16.68
C SER A 10 2.45 -22.79 16.32
N PHE A 11 2.72 -21.48 16.35
CA PHE A 11 4.06 -20.92 16.49
C PHE A 11 4.56 -21.28 17.90
N SER A 12 4.80 -22.57 18.11
CA SER A 12 5.67 -23.09 19.15
C SER A 12 6.79 -23.82 18.43
N THR A 13 7.61 -23.10 17.68
CA THR A 13 8.98 -23.56 17.58
C THR A 13 9.54 -23.35 18.98
N PRO A 14 9.78 -24.42 19.78
CA PRO A 14 10.49 -24.21 21.03
C PRO A 14 11.78 -23.50 20.66
N ILE A 15 12.04 -22.35 21.27
CA ILE A 15 13.36 -21.71 21.21
C ILE A 15 14.32 -22.82 21.63
N LYS A 16 14.97 -23.46 20.66
CA LYS A 16 15.91 -24.53 20.94
C LYS A 16 16.98 -23.85 21.76
N SER A 17 17.09 -24.21 23.04
CA SER A 17 18.23 -23.81 23.86
C SER A 17 19.47 -24.11 23.03
N ARG A 18 20.32 -23.10 22.82
CA ARG A 18 21.53 -23.23 22.00
C ARG A 18 22.53 -24.10 22.75
N LEU A 19 22.29 -25.41 22.73
CA LEU A 19 23.14 -26.43 23.32
C LEU A 19 24.39 -26.54 22.45
N ASP A 20 25.55 -26.29 23.05
CA ASP A 20 26.83 -26.45 22.39
C ASP A 20 27.28 -27.90 22.45
N PHE A 21 26.80 -28.70 21.49
CA PHE A 21 27.15 -30.11 21.36
C PHE A 21 28.64 -30.32 21.07
N LYS A 22 29.31 -29.32 20.48
CA LYS A 22 30.76 -29.36 20.22
C LYS A 22 31.55 -29.27 21.52
N ALA A 23 31.19 -28.33 22.39
CA ALA A 23 31.80 -28.21 23.72
C ALA A 23 31.56 -29.47 24.58
N LEU A 24 30.35 -30.04 24.55
CA LEU A 24 30.03 -31.27 25.28
C LEU A 24 30.81 -32.48 24.74
N SER A 25 30.97 -32.61 23.42
CA SER A 25 31.75 -33.69 22.80
C SER A 25 33.25 -33.61 23.09
N ALA A 26 33.76 -32.42 23.43
CA ALA A 26 35.16 -32.22 23.80
C ALA A 26 35.44 -32.55 25.27
N ASN A 27 34.47 -32.36 26.16
CA ASN A 27 34.61 -32.52 27.62
C ASN A 27 33.63 -33.59 28.17
N VAL A 28 33.64 -34.78 27.57
CA VAL A 28 32.69 -35.86 27.92
C VAL A 28 32.93 -36.37 29.35
N ASP A 29 34.19 -36.48 29.78
CA ASP A 29 34.55 -37.01 31.11
C ASP A 29 34.04 -36.11 32.24
N ASP A 30 34.22 -34.80 32.12
CA ASP A 30 33.69 -33.80 33.05
C ASP A 30 32.16 -33.84 33.11
N ALA A 31 31.51 -34.09 31.97
CA ALA A 31 30.06 -34.21 31.90
C ALA A 31 29.56 -35.46 32.64
N ILE A 32 30.26 -36.60 32.50
CA ILE A 32 29.93 -37.84 33.24
C ILE A 32 30.07 -37.62 34.75
N GLN A 33 31.16 -36.98 35.18
CA GLN A 33 31.37 -36.67 36.59
C GLN A 33 30.28 -35.75 37.15
N ASN A 34 29.89 -34.72 36.39
CA ASN A 34 28.82 -33.82 36.78
C ASN A 34 27.45 -34.50 36.89
N VAL A 35 27.13 -35.42 35.97
CA VAL A 35 25.91 -36.23 36.01
C VAL A 35 25.88 -37.10 37.27
N ALA A 36 27.01 -37.73 37.60
CA ALA A 36 27.15 -38.57 38.80
C ALA A 36 26.98 -37.75 40.09
N VAL A 37 27.63 -36.59 40.20
CA VAL A 37 27.53 -35.70 41.39
C VAL A 37 26.10 -35.19 41.58
N ARG A 38 25.43 -34.80 40.50
CA ARG A 38 24.09 -34.22 40.55
C ARG A 38 22.95 -35.25 40.52
N LYS A 39 23.28 -36.54 40.39
CA LYS A 39 22.31 -37.65 40.22
C LYS A 39 21.29 -37.36 39.11
N SER A 40 21.72 -36.77 38.01
CA SER A 40 20.86 -36.55 36.84
C SER A 40 20.77 -37.81 35.97
N GLY A 41 19.68 -37.98 35.23
CA GLY A 41 19.46 -39.15 34.35
C GLY A 41 20.01 -39.01 32.93
N GLY A 42 20.91 -38.05 32.68
CA GLY A 42 21.44 -37.79 31.34
C GLY A 42 22.63 -38.69 30.99
N ASP A 43 22.73 -39.11 29.73
CA ASP A 43 23.86 -39.91 29.22
C ASP A 43 24.74 -39.09 28.25
N PRO A 44 25.91 -38.59 28.71
CA PRO A 44 26.82 -37.80 27.87
C PRO A 44 27.46 -38.59 26.72
N LEU A 45 27.69 -39.90 26.90
CA LEU A 45 28.30 -40.77 25.88
C LEU A 45 27.35 -40.94 24.69
N ARG A 46 26.06 -41.10 24.98
CA ARG A 46 25.03 -41.17 23.94
C ARG A 46 24.90 -39.88 23.14
N VAL A 47 25.06 -38.72 23.78
CA VAL A 47 25.01 -37.43 23.08
C VAL A 47 26.22 -37.26 22.15
N ALA A 48 27.40 -37.68 22.59
CA ALA A 48 28.62 -37.62 21.76
C ALA A 48 28.54 -38.53 20.53
N SER A 49 28.01 -39.75 20.67
CA SER A 49 27.84 -40.68 19.52
C SER A 49 26.82 -40.16 18.52
N LEU A 50 25.66 -39.67 18.99
CA LEU A 50 24.65 -39.05 18.14
C LEU A 50 25.18 -37.79 17.42
N TYR A 51 26.03 -37.00 18.08
CA TYR A 51 26.65 -35.83 17.46
C TYR A 51 27.68 -36.22 16.37
N ALA A 52 28.44 -37.30 16.59
CA ALA A 52 29.35 -37.84 15.59
C ALA A 52 28.60 -38.37 14.36
N GLU A 53 27.50 -39.11 14.56
CA GLU A 53 26.62 -39.59 13.49
C GLU A 53 26.01 -38.42 12.69
N LEU A 54 25.60 -37.35 13.38
CA LEU A 54 25.08 -36.13 12.74
C LEU A 54 26.16 -35.35 11.96
N GLY A 55 27.43 -35.45 12.37
CA GLY A 55 28.58 -34.81 11.73
C GLY A 55 29.09 -35.50 10.47
N THR A 56 28.58 -36.71 10.17
CA THR A 56 28.93 -37.50 8.99
C THR A 56 28.53 -36.82 7.68
N GLU A 57 29.02 -37.34 6.56
CA GLU A 57 28.68 -36.86 5.22
C GLU A 57 27.16 -36.82 4.97
N LEU A 58 26.40 -37.78 5.53
CA LEU A 58 24.94 -37.82 5.45
C LEU A 58 24.29 -36.60 6.12
N GLY A 59 24.72 -36.22 7.33
CA GLY A 59 24.19 -35.05 8.02
C GLY A 59 24.53 -33.73 7.32
N ARG A 60 25.71 -33.65 6.69
CA ARG A 60 26.10 -32.50 5.85
C ARG A 60 25.27 -32.43 4.57
N ALA A 61 25.07 -33.56 3.89
CA ALA A 61 24.25 -33.65 2.69
C ALA A 61 22.80 -33.24 2.99
N LEU A 62 22.20 -33.77 4.06
CA LEU A 62 20.85 -33.41 4.51
C LEU A 62 20.72 -31.91 4.83
N LYS A 63 21.76 -31.30 5.43
CA LYS A 63 21.75 -29.85 5.70
C LYS A 63 21.77 -29.03 4.41
N VAL A 64 22.55 -29.46 3.42
CA VAL A 64 22.58 -28.81 2.09
C VAL A 64 21.23 -28.97 1.41
N GLU A 65 20.67 -30.17 1.36
CA GLU A 65 19.35 -30.43 0.79
C GLU A 65 18.27 -29.58 1.46
N LEU A 66 18.26 -29.52 2.81
CA LEU A 66 17.31 -28.72 3.58
C LEU A 66 17.43 -27.23 3.23
N SER A 67 18.64 -26.69 3.15
CA SER A 67 18.85 -25.30 2.72
C SER A 67 18.37 -25.04 1.29
N THR A 68 18.57 -26.00 0.37
CA THR A 68 18.05 -25.85 -1.01
C THR A 68 16.53 -25.93 -1.08
N LEU A 69 15.91 -26.77 -0.26
CA LEU A 69 14.46 -26.91 -0.19
C LEU A 69 13.82 -25.68 0.46
N GLU A 70 14.44 -25.12 1.50
CA GLU A 70 14.01 -23.86 2.12
C GLU A 70 14.04 -22.72 1.11
N ALA A 71 15.13 -22.57 0.35
CA ALA A 71 15.23 -21.56 -0.71
C ALA A 71 14.15 -21.76 -1.79
N LYS A 72 13.91 -23.00 -2.23
CA LYS A 72 12.83 -23.31 -3.20
C LYS A 72 11.45 -23.00 -2.65
N LEU A 73 11.21 -23.26 -1.36
CA LEU A 73 9.95 -22.96 -0.71
C LEU A 73 9.72 -21.45 -0.69
N GLU A 74 10.75 -20.68 -0.34
CA GLU A 74 10.69 -19.21 -0.33
C GLU A 74 10.37 -18.67 -1.73
N THR A 75 11.07 -19.13 -2.77
CA THR A 75 10.79 -18.69 -4.15
C THR A 75 9.38 -19.07 -4.59
N LEU A 76 8.93 -20.30 -4.34
CA LEU A 76 7.59 -20.75 -4.70
C LEU A 76 6.50 -20.00 -3.95
N THR A 77 6.75 -19.64 -2.69
CA THR A 77 5.81 -18.84 -1.89
C THR A 77 5.68 -17.44 -2.48
N HIS A 78 6.79 -16.81 -2.85
CA HIS A 78 6.77 -15.49 -3.47
C HIS A 78 6.08 -15.51 -4.84
N ASP A 79 6.33 -16.53 -5.65
CA ASP A 79 5.66 -16.71 -6.94
C ASP A 79 4.15 -16.93 -6.76
N LEU A 80 3.75 -17.75 -5.78
CA LEU A 80 2.35 -17.98 -5.44
C LEU A 80 1.65 -16.68 -5.03
N GLU A 81 2.28 -15.88 -4.16
CA GLU A 81 1.74 -14.61 -3.70
C GLU A 81 1.59 -13.62 -4.87
N ARG A 82 2.59 -13.53 -5.75
CA ARG A 82 2.54 -12.68 -6.94
C ARG A 82 1.38 -13.05 -7.87
N GLU A 83 1.19 -14.33 -8.16
CA GLU A 83 0.06 -14.78 -8.99
C GLU A 83 -1.28 -14.58 -8.29
N ALA A 84 -1.34 -14.77 -6.97
CA ALA A 84 -2.56 -14.54 -6.19
C ALA A 84 -3.00 -13.08 -6.19
N LEU A 85 -2.05 -12.12 -6.17
CA LEU A 85 -2.34 -10.68 -6.24
C LEU A 85 -2.95 -10.24 -7.58
N LEU A 86 -2.76 -11.01 -8.65
CA LEU A 86 -3.35 -10.72 -9.97
C LEU A 86 -4.83 -11.12 -10.04
N ILE A 87 -5.34 -11.88 -9.06
CA ILE A 87 -6.73 -12.35 -9.06
C ILE A 87 -7.64 -11.20 -8.64
N PRO A 88 -8.58 -10.75 -9.50
CA PRO A 88 -9.50 -9.68 -9.14
C PRO A 88 -10.53 -10.13 -8.11
N ASN A 89 -11.12 -9.17 -7.42
CA ASN A 89 -12.25 -9.42 -6.53
C ASN A 89 -13.44 -10.04 -7.27
N HIS A 90 -14.18 -10.91 -6.57
CA HIS A 90 -15.42 -11.45 -7.09
C HIS A 90 -16.46 -10.34 -7.33
N THR A 91 -17.16 -10.44 -8.44
CA THR A 91 -18.23 -9.51 -8.79
C THR A 91 -19.48 -9.80 -7.97
N HIS A 92 -20.19 -8.75 -7.56
CA HIS A 92 -21.47 -8.91 -6.87
C HIS A 92 -22.50 -9.57 -7.80
N PRO A 93 -23.35 -10.51 -7.31
CA PRO A 93 -24.27 -11.27 -8.17
C PRO A 93 -25.34 -10.43 -8.89
N ARG A 94 -25.57 -9.19 -8.43
CA ARG A 94 -26.48 -8.22 -9.07
C ARG A 94 -25.81 -7.37 -10.16
N SER A 95 -24.50 -7.46 -10.33
CA SER A 95 -23.80 -6.69 -11.36
C SER A 95 -24.12 -7.27 -12.75
N PRO A 96 -24.41 -6.43 -13.76
CA PRO A 96 -24.66 -6.89 -15.11
C PRO A 96 -23.41 -7.58 -15.67
N VAL A 97 -23.63 -8.64 -16.46
CA VAL A 97 -22.56 -9.40 -17.10
C VAL A 97 -22.37 -8.88 -18.52
N GLY A 98 -21.14 -8.54 -18.89
CA GLY A 98 -20.75 -8.15 -20.25
C GLY A 98 -19.89 -6.89 -20.32
N PRO A 99 -19.65 -6.39 -21.55
CA PRO A 99 -18.88 -5.16 -21.78
C PRO A 99 -19.66 -3.91 -21.32
N GLU A 100 -19.05 -2.73 -21.43
CA GLU A 100 -19.61 -1.45 -20.98
C GLU A 100 -21.02 -1.17 -21.53
N GLU A 101 -21.33 -1.66 -22.74
CA GLU A 101 -22.64 -1.56 -23.39
C GLU A 101 -23.78 -2.20 -22.58
N ASN A 102 -23.47 -3.16 -21.71
CA ASN A 102 -24.45 -3.85 -20.87
C ASN A 102 -24.71 -3.11 -19.53
N SER A 103 -24.12 -1.92 -19.35
CA SER A 103 -24.33 -1.09 -18.16
C SER A 103 -25.78 -0.61 -18.05
N VAL A 104 -26.39 -0.81 -16.89
CA VAL A 104 -27.79 -0.44 -16.65
C VAL A 104 -27.88 0.88 -15.88
N VAL A 105 -28.63 1.84 -16.41
CA VAL A 105 -28.90 3.12 -15.72
C VAL A 105 -29.87 2.87 -14.55
N LEU A 106 -29.37 3.05 -13.32
CA LEU A 106 -30.20 2.85 -12.11
C LEU A 106 -31.10 4.04 -11.81
N ARG A 107 -30.59 5.26 -11.97
CA ARG A 107 -31.31 6.50 -11.67
C ARG A 107 -30.67 7.69 -12.35
N THR A 108 -31.49 8.52 -13.00
CA THR A 108 -31.10 9.86 -13.48
C THR A 108 -31.67 10.90 -12.52
N ILE A 109 -30.83 11.80 -12.00
CA ILE A 109 -31.26 12.88 -11.10
C ILE A 109 -31.12 14.21 -11.84
N GLY A 110 -32.23 14.94 -11.95
CA GLY A 110 -32.28 16.20 -12.69
C GLY A 110 -32.57 16.01 -14.18
N THR A 111 -32.63 17.12 -14.91
CA THR A 111 -32.90 17.18 -16.34
C THR A 111 -31.75 17.88 -17.05
N LYS A 112 -31.36 17.39 -18.24
CA LYS A 112 -30.33 18.04 -19.05
C LYS A 112 -30.81 19.45 -19.43
N PRO A 113 -30.00 20.51 -19.23
CA PRO A 113 -30.38 21.86 -19.62
C PRO A 113 -30.55 21.97 -21.13
N THR A 114 -31.56 22.72 -21.56
CA THR A 114 -31.74 23.15 -22.94
C THR A 114 -31.08 24.51 -23.12
N PHE A 115 -30.25 24.66 -24.15
CA PHE A 115 -29.58 25.92 -24.46
C PHE A 115 -30.16 26.50 -25.74
N ASP A 116 -30.40 27.81 -25.75
CA ASP A 116 -30.81 28.57 -26.95
C ASP A 116 -29.61 28.93 -27.84
N PHE A 117 -28.42 28.44 -27.50
CA PHE A 117 -27.14 28.65 -28.20
C PHE A 117 -26.38 27.33 -28.34
N GLU A 118 -25.43 27.28 -29.28
CA GLU A 118 -24.55 26.13 -29.45
C GLU A 118 -23.61 25.99 -28.23
N PRO A 119 -23.74 24.90 -27.43
CA PRO A 119 -22.94 24.73 -26.24
C PRO A 119 -21.47 24.50 -26.63
N LYS A 120 -20.59 25.36 -26.12
CA LYS A 120 -19.15 25.22 -26.30
C LYS A 120 -18.60 24.14 -25.37
N ASP A 121 -17.51 23.50 -25.77
CA ASP A 121 -16.80 22.56 -24.92
C ASP A 121 -16.16 23.26 -23.71
N HIS A 122 -15.96 22.52 -22.63
CA HIS A 122 -15.33 23.03 -21.41
C HIS A 122 -13.92 23.61 -21.67
N PHE A 123 -13.16 23.03 -22.60
CA PHE A 123 -11.83 23.53 -22.96
C PHE A 123 -11.89 24.87 -23.70
N ASP A 124 -12.80 25.01 -24.67
CA ASP A 124 -12.98 26.24 -25.44
C ASP A 124 -13.51 27.38 -24.55
N LEU A 125 -14.43 27.05 -23.64
CA LEU A 125 -14.92 27.99 -22.62
C LEU A 125 -13.78 28.47 -21.71
N ALA A 126 -12.96 27.54 -21.22
CA ALA A 126 -11.86 27.86 -20.32
C ALA A 126 -10.76 28.68 -21.02
N THR A 127 -10.52 28.41 -22.31
CA THR A 127 -9.58 29.18 -23.14
C THR A 127 -10.11 30.60 -23.40
N HIS A 128 -11.39 30.74 -23.74
CA HIS A 128 -12.01 32.05 -23.97
C HIS A 128 -12.06 32.91 -22.69
N LEU A 129 -12.15 32.27 -21.52
CA LEU A 129 -12.12 32.94 -20.22
C LEU A 129 -10.69 33.15 -19.68
N ASP A 130 -9.67 32.70 -20.40
CA ASP A 130 -8.24 32.74 -20.02
C ASP A 130 -7.95 32.15 -18.62
N ILE A 131 -8.71 31.12 -18.22
CA ILE A 131 -8.56 30.47 -16.90
C ILE A 131 -7.70 29.20 -16.94
N LEU A 132 -7.50 28.60 -18.11
CA LEU A 132 -6.80 27.33 -18.29
C LEU A 132 -5.89 27.38 -19.53
N GLU A 133 -4.69 26.83 -19.40
CA GLU A 133 -3.72 26.68 -20.49
C GLU A 133 -3.14 25.26 -20.51
N MET A 134 -3.08 24.63 -21.68
CA MET A 134 -2.27 23.43 -21.84
C MET A 134 -0.79 23.82 -22.01
N ASN A 135 -0.05 23.81 -20.90
CA ASN A 135 1.36 24.16 -20.93
C ASN A 135 2.26 22.93 -21.03
N THR A 136 2.46 22.45 -22.25
CA THR A 136 3.34 21.30 -22.53
C THR A 136 4.81 21.58 -22.24
N LYS A 137 5.22 22.84 -22.13
CA LYS A 137 6.62 23.23 -21.86
C LYS A 137 7.02 22.99 -20.41
N ILE A 138 6.08 23.08 -19.47
CA ILE A 138 6.37 22.96 -18.03
C ILE A 138 6.31 21.50 -17.59
N ALA A 139 5.22 20.78 -17.91
CA ALA A 139 4.94 19.45 -17.35
C ALA A 139 4.69 18.37 -18.41
N GLY A 140 4.77 18.69 -19.71
CA GLY A 140 4.51 17.75 -20.81
C GLY A 140 3.02 17.62 -21.17
N ALA A 141 2.68 16.60 -21.95
CA ALA A 141 1.31 16.36 -22.41
C ALA A 141 0.38 15.95 -21.25
N ARG A 142 -0.92 16.25 -21.37
CA ARG A 142 -1.99 15.97 -20.37
C ARG A 142 -1.96 16.81 -19.09
N PHE A 143 -1.03 17.75 -18.96
CA PHE A 143 -1.03 18.72 -17.87
C PHE A 143 -1.65 20.04 -18.33
N ALA A 144 -2.57 20.56 -17.51
CA ALA A 144 -3.15 21.88 -17.67
C ALA A 144 -2.71 22.76 -16.51
N THR A 145 -2.33 23.99 -16.84
CA THR A 145 -2.02 25.03 -15.88
C THR A 145 -3.24 25.93 -15.77
N LEU A 146 -3.77 26.10 -14.56
CA LEU A 146 -4.75 27.14 -14.30
C LEU A 146 -4.02 28.48 -14.30
N LYS A 147 -4.40 29.36 -15.21
CA LYS A 147 -3.83 30.69 -15.30
C LYS A 147 -4.38 31.56 -14.17
N ASN A 148 -3.48 32.33 -13.54
CA ASN A 148 -3.65 33.68 -12.98
C ASN A 148 -2.29 34.17 -12.44
N GLU A 149 -1.99 35.48 -12.55
CA GLU A 149 -0.77 36.13 -12.02
C GLU A 149 -0.67 36.12 -10.47
N GLY A 150 -1.65 35.49 -9.80
CA GLY A 150 -1.88 35.62 -8.37
C GLY A 150 -1.20 34.60 -7.45
N THR A 151 -0.64 33.50 -7.94
CA THR A 151 -0.12 32.47 -7.02
C THR A 151 1.24 32.84 -6.42
N LEU A 152 2.01 33.76 -7.03
CA LEU A 152 3.29 34.22 -6.47
C LEU A 152 3.32 35.69 -6.01
N ARG A 153 2.50 36.60 -6.57
CA ARG A 153 2.53 38.02 -6.15
C ARG A 153 1.51 38.37 -5.07
N THR A 154 0.34 37.73 -5.02
CA THR A 154 -0.74 38.13 -4.09
C THR A 154 -0.50 37.70 -2.65
N PHE A 155 0.20 36.59 -2.37
CA PHE A 155 0.53 36.24 -0.99
C PHE A 155 1.42 37.29 -0.31
N GLN A 156 2.28 37.96 -1.08
CA GLN A 156 3.21 38.96 -0.54
C GLN A 156 2.62 40.38 -0.48
N THR A 157 1.58 40.70 -1.28
CA THR A 157 0.96 42.04 -1.28
C THR A 157 -0.38 42.11 -0.54
N CYS A 158 -1.13 41.01 -0.42
CA CYS A 158 -2.46 41.05 0.22
C CYS A 158 -2.38 41.18 1.75
N PHE A 159 -1.27 40.79 2.39
CA PHE A 159 -1.08 41.00 3.83
C PHE A 159 -0.84 42.47 4.21
N LYS A 160 -0.60 43.39 3.25
CA LYS A 160 -0.24 44.78 3.54
C LYS A 160 -1.27 45.86 3.19
N ARG A 161 -2.47 45.56 2.67
CA ARG A 161 -3.44 46.64 2.40
C ARG A 161 -4.91 46.21 2.36
N VAL A 162 -5.52 46.02 3.53
CA VAL A 162 -6.97 45.75 3.72
C VAL A 162 -7.77 47.05 3.74
N SER A 163 -7.68 47.91 2.72
CA SER A 163 -8.49 49.14 2.75
C SER A 163 -9.01 49.67 1.43
N ASN A 164 -8.66 49.10 0.27
CA ASN A 164 -9.30 49.45 -1.01
C ASN A 164 -9.10 48.32 -2.02
N VAL A 165 -10.03 47.35 -2.03
CA VAL A 165 -10.10 46.35 -3.10
C VAL A 165 -11.06 46.89 -4.16
N SER A 166 -10.53 47.45 -5.25
CA SER A 166 -11.36 47.77 -6.42
C SER A 166 -11.78 46.48 -7.12
N GLN A 167 -13.00 46.47 -7.66
CA GLN A 167 -13.64 45.32 -8.35
C GLN A 167 -12.83 44.73 -9.52
N THR A 168 -11.77 45.41 -9.98
CA THR A 168 -10.85 44.95 -11.02
C THR A 168 -9.91 43.82 -10.58
N CYS A 169 -9.59 43.68 -9.29
CA CYS A 169 -8.75 42.58 -8.79
C CYS A 169 -9.47 41.22 -8.80
N PHE A 170 -10.81 41.18 -8.78
CA PHE A 170 -11.57 39.92 -8.74
C PHE A 170 -11.63 39.17 -10.07
N LYS A 171 -11.42 39.88 -11.20
CA LYS A 171 -11.53 39.27 -12.54
C LYS A 171 -10.33 38.40 -12.94
N HIS A 172 -9.23 38.45 -12.18
CA HIS A 172 -7.93 37.88 -12.55
C HIS A 172 -7.50 36.71 -11.64
N ALA A 173 -8.45 36.03 -10.98
CA ALA A 173 -8.18 34.92 -10.05
C ALA A 173 -9.18 33.73 -10.18
N LEU A 174 -10.00 33.71 -11.24
CA LEU A 174 -11.24 32.93 -11.27
C LEU A 174 -11.05 31.41 -11.28
N GLY A 175 -10.11 30.86 -12.07
CA GLY A 175 -9.92 29.41 -12.23
C GLY A 175 -9.49 28.70 -10.94
N ALA A 176 -8.35 29.09 -10.37
CA ALA A 176 -7.82 28.47 -9.16
C ALA A 176 -8.72 28.69 -7.92
N LEU A 177 -9.37 29.86 -7.80
CA LEU A 177 -10.31 30.11 -6.69
C LEU A 177 -11.57 29.27 -6.82
N LEU A 178 -12.05 29.02 -8.04
CA LEU A 178 -13.19 28.14 -8.27
C LEU A 178 -12.87 26.70 -7.84
N GLU A 179 -11.72 26.17 -8.22
CA GLU A 179 -11.30 24.84 -7.79
C GLU A 179 -11.16 24.74 -6.28
N LEU A 180 -10.49 25.71 -5.64
CA LEU A 180 -10.36 25.74 -4.19
C LEU A 180 -11.73 25.83 -3.49
N ALA A 181 -12.65 26.63 -4.03
CA ALA A 181 -14.01 26.73 -3.51
C ALA A 181 -14.78 25.40 -3.64
N LEU A 182 -14.62 24.67 -4.74
CA LEU A 182 -15.23 23.35 -4.94
C LEU A 182 -14.67 22.32 -3.95
N VAL A 183 -13.35 22.31 -3.73
CA VAL A 183 -12.69 21.45 -2.75
C VAL A 183 -13.21 21.75 -1.34
N HIS A 184 -13.20 23.03 -0.94
CA HIS A 184 -13.69 23.45 0.37
C HIS A 184 -15.16 23.11 0.59
N TRP A 185 -16.01 23.37 -0.41
CA TRP A 185 -17.44 23.05 -0.33
C TRP A 185 -17.66 21.54 -0.19
N THR A 186 -16.93 20.73 -0.94
CA THR A 186 -17.02 19.26 -0.89
C THR A 186 -16.61 18.75 0.49
N MET A 187 -15.49 19.24 1.04
CA MET A 187 -15.04 18.88 2.38
C MET A 187 -16.05 19.28 3.46
N ALA A 188 -16.63 20.47 3.37
CA ALA A 188 -17.67 20.92 4.30
C ALA A 188 -18.93 20.03 4.23
N LYS A 189 -19.34 19.63 3.03
CA LYS A 189 -20.50 18.76 2.80
C LYS A 189 -20.27 17.33 3.29
N LEU A 190 -19.05 16.80 3.19
CA LEU A 190 -18.71 15.50 3.76
C LEU A 190 -18.65 15.56 5.29
N ARG A 191 -18.09 16.65 5.84
CA ARG A 191 -18.05 16.86 7.29
C ARG A 191 -19.46 16.94 7.90
N SER A 192 -20.41 17.61 7.23
CA SER A 192 -21.79 17.68 7.71
C SER A 192 -22.53 16.33 7.69
N LYS A 193 -22.06 15.38 6.87
CA LYS A 193 -22.54 14.00 6.85
C LYS A 193 -21.84 13.07 7.86
N GLY A 194 -20.90 13.59 8.65
CA GLY A 194 -20.19 12.84 9.68
C GLY A 194 -18.91 12.15 9.23
N PHE A 195 -18.38 12.44 8.04
CA PHE A 195 -17.09 11.91 7.60
C PHE A 195 -15.93 12.63 8.32
N SER A 196 -14.90 11.88 8.73
CA SER A 196 -13.65 12.43 9.24
C SER A 196 -12.76 12.85 8.08
N VAL A 197 -12.23 14.07 8.15
CA VAL A 197 -11.32 14.60 7.12
C VAL A 197 -9.89 14.24 7.52
N HIS A 198 -9.17 13.61 6.59
CA HIS A 198 -7.75 13.27 6.74
C HIS A 198 -6.95 13.92 5.60
N LEU A 199 -5.72 14.31 5.88
CA LEU A 199 -4.76 14.81 4.89
C LEU A 199 -3.66 13.74 4.73
N PRO A 200 -3.84 12.76 3.83
CA PRO A 200 -2.84 11.73 3.62
C PRO A 200 -1.61 12.30 2.92
N PRO A 201 -0.44 11.66 3.06
CA PRO A 201 0.72 11.98 2.24
C PRO A 201 0.49 11.58 0.78
N ASP A 202 1.05 12.34 -0.16
CA ASP A 202 0.97 12.06 -1.61
C ASP A 202 1.90 10.91 -2.05
N VAL A 203 2.81 10.46 -1.17
CA VAL A 203 3.75 9.37 -1.42
C VAL A 203 3.45 8.23 -0.45
N ALA A 204 3.33 7.02 -0.98
CA ALA A 204 3.05 5.81 -0.23
C ALA A 204 4.11 4.73 -0.49
N HIS A 205 4.34 3.88 0.51
CA HIS A 205 5.21 2.71 0.37
C HIS A 205 4.52 1.64 -0.49
N SER A 206 5.28 0.83 -1.25
CA SER A 206 4.73 -0.22 -2.13
C SER A 206 3.78 -1.17 -1.38
N ALA A 207 4.16 -1.58 -0.18
CA ALA A 207 3.34 -2.40 0.70
C ALA A 207 1.93 -1.82 0.99
N MET A 208 1.75 -0.50 0.98
CA MET A 208 0.42 0.12 1.14
C MET A 208 -0.38 0.06 -0.16
N VAL A 209 0.29 0.20 -1.31
CA VAL A 209 -0.34 0.13 -2.64
C VAL A 209 -0.81 -1.30 -2.93
N GLU A 210 -0.03 -2.30 -2.56
CA GLU A 210 -0.37 -3.73 -2.68
C GLU A 210 -1.59 -4.12 -1.81
N GLY A 211 -1.86 -3.37 -0.75
CA GLY A 211 -3.02 -3.60 0.12
C GLY A 211 -4.31 -2.91 -0.32
N CYS A 212 -4.25 -2.03 -1.32
CA CYS A 212 -5.42 -1.30 -1.84
C CYS A 212 -6.11 -2.08 -2.97
#